data_AF-A0A7J9MTN7-F1
#
_entry.id   AF-A0A7J9MTN7-F1
#
_cell.length_a   1.000
_cell.length_b   1.000
_cell.length_c   1.000
_cell.angle_alpha   90.00
_cell.angle_beta   90.00
_cell.angle_gamma   90.00
#
_symmetry.space_group_name_H-M   'P 1'
#
loop_
_entity.id
_entity.type
_entity.pdbx_description
1 polymer ?
#
loop_
_entity_poly.entity_id
_entity_poly.type
_entity_poly.pdbx_seq_one_letter_code
_entity_poly.pdbx_strand_id
1 'polypeptide(L)'
;MATQIEELNKLIWLMIIDSYGLGEKWESVMINYKSLVRFMKYMAPPPGDYERGLFAHTDKPVSTIICDDQVSGLEIEVNGQWIKLSLSPSSFCFVVGDPLK
;
A
#
# COMPACT_ATOMS: atom_id res chain seq x y z
N MET A 1 -17.07 -0.74 -0.97
CA MET A 1 -15.63 -0.60 -1.30
C MET A 1 -14.84 0.07 -0.17
N ALA A 2 -15.11 1.32 0.21
CA ALA A 2 -14.39 1.97 1.32
C ALA A 2 -14.47 1.18 2.64
N THR A 3 -15.66 0.69 2.99
CA THR A 3 -15.90 -0.14 4.18
C THR A 3 -15.15 -1.48 4.14
N GLN A 4 -15.14 -2.16 2.98
CA GLN A 4 -14.45 -3.45 2.81
C GLN A 4 -12.92 -3.30 2.91
N ILE A 5 -12.35 -2.22 2.36
CA ILE A 5 -10.92 -1.93 2.50
C ILE A 5 -10.57 -1.61 3.96
N GLU A 6 -11.44 -0.90 4.68
CA GLU A 6 -11.26 -0.63 6.10
C GLU A 6 -11.29 -1.92 6.94
N GLU A 7 -12.23 -2.83 6.67
CA GLU A 7 -12.31 -4.15 7.30
C GLU A 7 -11.06 -5.00 7.01
N LEU A 8 -10.61 -5.02 5.76
CA LEU A 8 -9.37 -5.70 5.38
C LEU A 8 -8.16 -5.11 6.11
N ASN A 9 -8.05 -3.78 6.15
CA ASN A 9 -6.97 -3.09 6.87
C ASN A 9 -6.97 -3.46 8.36
N LYS A 10 -8.15 -3.49 9.00
CA LYS A 10 -8.31 -3.94 10.39
C LYS A 10 -7.81 -5.37 10.56
N LEU A 11 -8.19 -6.29 9.67
CA LEU A 11 -7.77 -7.68 9.73
C LEU A 11 -6.25 -7.84 9.59
N ILE A 12 -5.64 -7.13 8.63
CA ILE A 12 -4.18 -7.15 8.43
C ILE A 12 -3.46 -6.65 9.69
N TRP A 13 -3.91 -5.55 10.28
CA TRP A 13 -3.32 -5.03 11.52
C TRP A 13 -3.48 -5.98 12.70
N LEU A 14 -4.62 -6.65 12.84
CA LEU A 14 -4.79 -7.69 13.86
C LEU A 14 -3.78 -8.82 13.68
N MET A 15 -3.60 -9.32 12.46
CA MET A 15 -2.61 -10.38 12.17
C MET A 15 -1.18 -9.93 12.49
N ILE A 16 -0.81 -8.69 12.13
CA ILE A 16 0.51 -8.13 12.41
C ILE A 16 0.74 -8.01 13.92
N ILE A 17 -0.16 -7.36 14.64
CA ILE A 17 -0.03 -7.13 16.10
C ILE A 17 0.03 -8.45 16.86
N ASP A 18 -0.79 -9.43 16.47
CA ASP A 18 -0.78 -10.78 17.04
C ASP A 18 0.55 -11.50 16.79
N SER A 19 1.11 -11.38 15.58
CA SER A 19 2.42 -11.99 15.25
C SER A 19 3.59 -11.43 16.07
N TYR A 20 3.46 -10.20 16.61
CA TYR A 20 4.42 -9.60 17.54
C TYR A 20 4.13 -9.92 19.02
N GLY A 21 3.07 -10.68 19.33
CA GLY A 21 2.69 -11.04 20.69
C GLY A 21 2.17 -9.86 21.53
N LEU A 22 1.65 -8.81 20.87
CA LEU A 22 1.25 -7.56 21.53
C LEU A 22 -0.18 -7.60 22.11
N GLY A 23 -0.95 -8.67 21.84
CA GLY A 23 -2.25 -8.96 22.45
C GLY A 23 -3.28 -7.83 22.30
N GLU A 24 -4.02 -7.55 23.38
CA GLU A 24 -5.16 -6.60 23.42
C GLU A 24 -4.77 -5.12 23.23
N LYS A 25 -3.48 -4.79 23.07
CA LYS A 25 -3.04 -3.41 22.81
C LYS A 25 -3.51 -2.86 21.46
N TRP A 26 -4.10 -3.69 20.59
CA TRP A 26 -4.58 -3.30 19.27
C TRP A 26 -5.61 -2.16 19.32
N GLU A 27 -6.50 -2.15 20.32
CA GLU A 27 -7.53 -1.11 20.45
C GLU A 27 -6.88 0.27 20.63
N SER A 28 -5.86 0.36 21.49
CA SER A 28 -5.14 1.61 21.73
C SER A 28 -4.42 2.17 20.49
N VAL A 29 -4.00 1.30 19.56
CA VAL A 29 -3.34 1.68 18.31
C VAL A 29 -4.35 2.13 17.24
N MET A 30 -5.54 1.52 17.23
CA MET A 30 -6.55 1.69 16.18
C MET A 30 -7.60 2.77 16.47
N ILE A 31 -7.74 3.24 17.70
CA ILE A 31 -8.81 4.17 18.12
C ILE A 31 -8.79 5.53 17.39
N ASN A 32 -7.73 5.91 16.66
CA ASN A 32 -7.62 7.25 16.07
C ASN A 32 -6.92 7.35 14.70
N TYR A 33 -6.90 6.28 13.88
CA TYR A 33 -6.32 6.44 12.54
C TYR A 33 -7.30 7.11 11.58
N LYS A 34 -6.82 8.14 10.86
CA LYS A 34 -7.57 8.77 9.77
C LYS A 34 -7.18 8.08 8.47
N SER A 35 -8.18 7.60 7.74
CA SER A 35 -7.98 7.06 6.39
C SER A 35 -7.97 8.19 5.37
N LEU A 36 -7.00 8.14 4.46
CA LEU A 36 -6.96 8.98 3.27
C LEU A 36 -7.06 8.08 2.05
N VAL A 37 -7.92 8.45 1.09
CA VAL A 37 -8.06 7.74 -0.18
C VAL A 37 -7.52 8.62 -1.29
N ARG A 38 -6.63 8.08 -2.12
CA ARG A 38 -6.07 8.76 -3.28
C ARG A 38 -6.44 7.99 -4.55
N PHE A 39 -7.13 8.66 -5.46
CA PHE A 39 -7.34 8.17 -6.81
C PHE A 39 -6.25 8.73 -7.71
N MET A 40 -5.57 7.87 -8.46
CA MET A 40 -4.50 8.25 -9.37
C MET A 40 -4.82 7.74 -10.77
N LYS A 41 -4.65 8.61 -11.77
CA LYS A 41 -4.76 8.27 -13.18
C LYS A 41 -3.46 8.69 -13.84
N TYR A 42 -2.79 7.74 -14.49
CA TYR A 42 -1.58 7.96 -15.26
C TYR A 42 -1.90 7.91 -16.74
N MET A 43 -1.25 8.77 -17.53
CA MET A 43 -1.35 8.75 -18.98
C MET A 43 -0.22 7.91 -19.55
N ALA A 44 -0.46 7.25 -20.68
CA ALA A 44 0.60 6.54 -21.38
C ALA A 44 1.66 7.55 -21.88
N PRO A 45 2.96 7.23 -21.76
CA PRO A 45 4.00 8.07 -22.32
C PRO A 45 3.95 8.08 -23.86
N PRO A 46 4.60 9.05 -24.53
CA PRO A 46 4.81 9.01 -25.96
C PRO A 46 5.47 7.69 -26.42
N PRO A 47 5.22 7.23 -27.66
CA PRO A 47 5.81 5.99 -28.16
C PRO A 47 7.34 6.02 -28.09
N GLY A 48 7.92 5.03 -27.41
CA GLY A 48 9.37 4.88 -27.25
C GLY A 48 9.95 5.54 -26.00
N ASP A 49 9.14 6.30 -25.26
CA ASP A 49 9.56 6.95 -24.02
C ASP A 49 9.07 6.17 -22.79
N TYR A 50 9.87 6.22 -21.72
CA TYR A 50 9.45 5.82 -20.38
C TYR A 50 9.32 7.09 -19.53
N GLU A 51 8.10 7.43 -19.13
CA GLU A 51 7.84 8.59 -18.28
C GLU A 51 7.55 8.15 -16.85
N ARG A 52 8.19 8.83 -15.89
CA ARG A 52 7.99 8.57 -14.47
C ARG A 52 6.70 9.25 -14.01
N GLY A 53 5.63 8.47 -13.83
CA GLY A 53 4.34 9.00 -13.36
C GLY A 53 4.35 9.49 -11.91
N LEU A 54 5.11 8.85 -11.03
CA LEU A 54 5.26 9.23 -9.62
C LEU A 54 6.72 9.08 -9.21
N PHE A 55 7.27 10.06 -8.48
CA PHE A 55 8.63 10.00 -7.97
C PHE A 55 8.78 8.87 -6.94
N ALA A 56 9.96 8.26 -6.90
CA ALA A 56 10.33 7.32 -5.85
C ALA A 56 10.11 7.95 -4.48
N HIS A 57 9.39 7.26 -3.61
CA HIS A 57 9.06 7.72 -2.26
C HIS A 57 8.73 6.52 -1.37
N THR A 58 8.72 6.77 -0.06
CA THR A 58 8.06 5.92 0.92
C THR A 58 6.74 6.57 1.35
N ASP A 59 5.85 5.74 1.88
CA ASP A 59 4.54 6.20 2.32
C ASP A 59 4.61 6.79 3.73
N LYS A 60 4.15 8.03 3.87
CA LYS A 60 4.08 8.73 5.16
C LYS A 60 3.08 8.12 6.17
N PRO A 61 1.89 7.61 5.75
CA PRO A 61 0.97 6.94 6.67
C PRO A 61 1.56 5.66 7.26
N VAL A 62 0.95 5.11 8.32
CA VAL A 62 1.40 3.85 8.94
C VAL A 62 1.32 2.65 7.98
N SER A 63 0.33 2.66 7.09
CA SER A 63 0.18 1.68 6.01
C SER A 63 -0.65 2.23 4.85
N THR A 64 -0.49 1.59 3.70
CA THR A 64 -1.28 1.83 2.48
C THR A 64 -1.74 0.52 1.89
N ILE A 65 -2.98 0.48 1.38
CA ILE A 65 -3.48 -0.59 0.51
C ILE A 65 -3.60 -0.03 -0.90
N ILE A 66 -2.86 -0.62 -1.84
CA ILE A 66 -2.89 -0.25 -3.25
C ILE A 66 -3.76 -1.25 -4.01
N CYS A 67 -4.72 -0.69 -4.75
CA CYS A 67 -5.54 -1.41 -5.73
C CYS A 67 -5.06 -1.00 -7.13
N ASP A 68 -4.49 -1.95 -7.88
CA ASP A 68 -3.98 -1.71 -9.24
C ASP A 68 -5.07 -2.00 -10.29
N ASP A 69 -5.00 -1.31 -11.42
CA ASP A 69 -5.91 -1.48 -12.55
C ASP A 69 -5.45 -2.56 -13.56
N GLN A 70 -4.38 -3.30 -13.21
CA GLN A 70 -3.74 -4.35 -14.00
C GLN A 70 -2.98 -3.85 -15.24
N VAL A 71 -2.88 -2.54 -15.46
CA VAL A 71 -2.03 -1.96 -16.51
C VAL A 71 -0.54 -2.03 -16.13
N SER A 72 -0.23 -2.41 -14.87
CA SER A 72 1.10 -2.80 -14.40
C SER A 72 2.12 -1.65 -14.56
N GLY A 73 2.12 -0.73 -13.59
CA GLY A 73 3.08 0.40 -13.51
C GLY A 73 3.74 0.57 -12.14
N LEU A 74 3.35 -0.22 -11.14
CA LEU A 74 3.92 -0.14 -9.80
C LEU A 74 5.28 -0.83 -9.75
N GLU A 75 6.29 -0.13 -9.22
CA GLU A 75 7.63 -0.64 -8.97
C GLU A 75 7.98 -0.45 -7.49
N ILE A 76 8.69 -1.41 -6.92
CA ILE A 76 9.21 -1.34 -5.55
C ILE A 76 10.73 -1.49 -5.54
N GLU A 77 11.41 -0.78 -4.65
CA GLU A 77 12.85 -0.91 -4.47
C GLU A 77 13.16 -1.96 -3.41
N VAL A 78 13.97 -2.96 -3.76
CA VAL A 78 14.48 -3.98 -2.86
C VAL A 78 16.00 -4.02 -3.00
N ASN A 79 16.72 -3.67 -1.93
CA ASN A 79 18.20 -3.65 -1.89
C ASN A 79 18.84 -2.86 -3.05
N GLY A 80 18.29 -1.69 -3.39
CA GLY A 80 18.81 -0.85 -4.47
C GLY A 80 18.33 -1.25 -5.86
N GLN A 81 17.52 -2.31 -6.00
CA GLN A 81 16.99 -2.78 -7.28
C GLN A 81 15.49 -2.53 -7.38
N TRP A 82 15.06 -1.97 -8.51
CA TRP A 82 13.64 -1.77 -8.80
C TRP A 82 13.04 -3.04 -9.37
N ILE A 83 11.96 -3.50 -8.74
CA ILE A 83 11.19 -4.68 -9.14
C ILE A 83 9.79 -4.23 -9.54
N LYS A 84 9.41 -4.56 -10.78
CA LYS A 84 8.05 -4.33 -11.26
C LYS A 84 7.09 -5.32 -10.60
N LEU A 85 6.02 -4.81 -10.00
CA LEU A 85 4.97 -5.62 -9.42
C LEU A 85 3.89 -5.92 -10.45
N SER A 86 3.58 -7.21 -10.62
CA SER A 86 2.44 -7.70 -11.38
C SER A 86 1.44 -8.32 -10.42
N LEU A 87 0.42 -7.56 -10.05
CA LEU A 87 -0.64 -8.02 -9.14
C LEU A 87 -1.70 -8.80 -9.92
N SER A 88 -2.25 -9.86 -9.30
CA SER A 88 -3.40 -10.55 -9.87
C SER A 88 -4.67 -9.70 -9.73
N PRO A 89 -5.70 -9.89 -10.59
CA PRO A 89 -6.95 -9.13 -10.54
C PRO A 89 -7.66 -9.11 -9.18
N SER A 90 -7.43 -10.13 -8.35
CA SER A 90 -8.04 -10.31 -7.03
C SER A 90 -7.06 -10.07 -5.89
N SER A 91 -5.90 -9.46 -6.17
CA SER A 91 -4.87 -9.15 -5.19
C SER A 91 -4.82 -7.66 -4.87
N PHE A 92 -4.38 -7.36 -3.65
CA PHE A 92 -4.05 -6.02 -3.19
C PHE A 92 -2.59 -5.99 -2.75
N CYS A 93 -1.94 -4.85 -2.85
CA CYS A 93 -0.61 -4.65 -2.26
C CYS A 93 -0.76 -3.88 -0.95
N PHE A 94 -0.32 -4.48 0.15
CA PHE A 94 -0.21 -3.81 1.44
C PHE A 94 1.22 -3.32 1.63
N VAL A 95 1.39 -2.03 1.92
CA VAL A 95 2.68 -1.37 2.11
C VAL A 95 2.75 -0.86 3.54
N VAL A 96 3.86 -1.15 4.22
CA VAL A 96 4.19 -0.57 5.53
C VAL A 96 4.87 0.78 5.29
N GLY A 97 4.38 1.82 5.96
CA GLY A 97 4.93 3.16 5.79
C GLY A 97 5.94 3.56 6.87
N ASP A 98 6.39 4.81 6.76
CA ASP A 98 7.50 5.39 7.54
C ASP A 98 7.39 5.23 9.05
N PRO A 99 6.20 5.33 9.71
CA PRO A 99 6.11 5.23 11.16
C PRO A 99 6.57 3.89 11.76
N LEU A 100 6.72 2.85 10.93
CA LEU A 100 7.10 1.49 11.35
C LEU A 100 8.42 1.02 10.74
N LYS A 101 9.16 1.93 10.09
CA LYS A 101 10.48 1.67 9.52
C LYS A 101 11.60 1.86 10.55
#